data_AF-A0A453KZE1-F1
#
_entry.id   AF-A0A453KZE1-F1
#
_cell.length_a   1.000
_cell.length_b   1.000
_cell.length_c   1.000
_cell.angle_alpha   90.00
_cell.angle_beta   90.00
_cell.angle_gamma   90.00
#
_symmetry.space_group_name_H-M   'P 1'
#
loop_
_entity.id
_entity.type
_entity.pdbx_description
1 polymer ?
#
loop_
_entity_poly.entity_id
_entity_poly.type
_entity_poly.pdbx_seq_one_letter_code
_entity_poly.pdbx_strand_id
1 'polypeptide(L)'
;SELVGHQPPQKYSFFFLDREPLKKLPPGRGKTTQRSQAGNPHLLSSRRRLLNLHCSCRPRGWRVPPMVAPLSLLAALLAVVHVHGADALSGYQINCGAGGERVVGNVTWVPDGPFVRVGSAAAVPSPPGGGGMPPMLSSLRYFPDASARKHCYVLPAARKATYLVRTTYYYGGFDGGDKPPVFDQIIEGTRWSEVDTAADYARGRATYFEAVVRATGRQVSVCVARNAGTAPTSSPFISALEVVPLDDSVYNSTDFSSYALSTIARHSFGHDASVLSHPDAGDEFNRYWEPYSDGAPVVESQGSVAPAAFWNKPPEDVFRRGVTASRGDTLELQWPPAPLPKASYYLALYFQDNRAPSPLSWRVFDVAVNGQAFFAGLNVSTAGSMLYGAAWPLSGQTKITLTPAPGSPVGPVINAAELMMVVPLGGRTHPRDVIGMEGLARGFAKPPSDWSGDPCLPVGNSWTGVSCSQGALARVTALNLTNFSVGGSISDSIANLTAISSV
;
A
#
# COMPACT_ATOMS: atom_id res chain seq x y z
N SER A 1 -7.28 -30.99 14.32
CA SER A 1 -8.16 -29.80 14.39
C SER A 1 -7.54 -28.72 13.51
N GLU A 2 -7.76 -28.85 12.21
CA GLU A 2 -7.26 -27.90 11.21
C GLU A 2 -8.16 -26.67 11.15
N LEU A 3 -7.61 -25.53 11.52
CA LEU A 3 -8.15 -24.21 11.20
C LEU A 3 -7.64 -23.81 9.82
N VAL A 4 -8.21 -24.39 8.77
CA VAL A 4 -8.14 -23.77 7.43
C VAL A 4 -9.25 -22.71 7.41
N GLY A 5 -8.92 -21.53 7.94
CA GLY A 5 -9.78 -20.37 7.83
C GLY A 5 -9.77 -19.88 6.39
N HIS A 6 -10.80 -20.22 5.61
CA HIS A 6 -11.09 -19.49 4.37
C HIS A 6 -11.38 -18.02 4.74
N GLN A 7 -10.39 -17.15 4.55
CA GLN A 7 -10.60 -15.70 4.52
C GLN A 7 -11.46 -15.37 3.30
N PRO A 8 -12.61 -14.69 3.46
CA PRO A 8 -13.41 -14.17 2.37
C PRO A 8 -12.63 -13.13 1.55
N PRO A 9 -13.04 -12.93 0.29
CA PRO A 9 -12.29 -12.17 -0.67
C PRO A 9 -12.22 -10.68 -0.30
N GLN A 10 -11.01 -10.19 -0.07
CA GLN A 10 -10.66 -8.79 0.12
C GLN A 10 -10.56 -8.10 -1.25
N LYS A 11 -11.69 -7.84 -1.91
CA LYS A 11 -11.67 -7.41 -3.31
C LYS A 11 -12.12 -5.97 -3.46
N TYR A 12 -11.31 -5.22 -4.19
CA TYR A 12 -11.66 -3.90 -4.68
C TYR A 12 -11.28 -3.76 -6.14
N SER A 13 -12.07 -3.03 -6.90
CA SER A 13 -11.95 -2.97 -8.36
C SER A 13 -11.62 -1.56 -8.83
N PHE A 14 -10.70 -1.45 -9.78
CA PHE A 14 -10.53 -0.20 -10.53
C PHE A 14 -11.62 -0.04 -11.60
N PHE A 15 -12.15 1.18 -11.73
CA PHE A 15 -13.04 1.57 -12.82
C PHE A 15 -12.22 2.06 -14.02
N PHE A 16 -12.35 1.40 -15.17
CA PHE A 16 -11.88 1.97 -16.43
C PHE A 16 -12.98 2.92 -16.95
N LEU A 17 -12.62 4.18 -17.20
CA LEU A 17 -13.56 5.19 -17.71
C LEU A 17 -13.89 4.90 -19.19
N ASP A 18 -15.14 4.57 -19.50
CA ASP A 18 -15.69 4.74 -20.84
C ASP A 18 -15.89 6.23 -21.07
N ARG A 19 -14.91 6.89 -21.70
CA ARG A 19 -15.13 8.24 -22.22
C ARG A 19 -15.95 8.14 -23.50
N GLU A 20 -17.26 8.38 -23.41
CA GLU A 20 -18.03 8.73 -24.59
C GLU A 20 -17.43 10.00 -25.24
N PRO A 21 -17.29 10.05 -26.57
CA PRO A 21 -16.76 11.23 -27.23
C PRO A 21 -17.78 12.38 -27.17
N LEU A 22 -17.46 13.40 -26.37
CA LEU A 22 -18.12 14.71 -26.38
C LEU A 22 -18.16 15.25 -27.82
N LYS A 23 -19.38 15.34 -28.38
CA LYS A 23 -19.67 16.03 -29.64
C LYS A 23 -19.18 17.48 -29.56
N LYS A 24 -18.29 17.86 -30.48
CA LYS A 24 -17.82 19.24 -30.68
C LYS A 24 -18.98 20.16 -31.04
N LEU A 25 -19.16 21.23 -30.27
CA LEU A 25 -19.89 22.44 -30.67
C LEU A 25 -18.87 23.55 -30.99
N PRO A 26 -19.14 24.42 -32.00
CA PRO A 26 -18.14 25.33 -32.59
C PRO A 26 -17.95 26.63 -31.79
N PRO A 27 -16.84 27.38 -32.01
CA PRO A 27 -16.48 28.53 -31.19
C PRO A 27 -17.16 29.83 -31.66
N GLY A 28 -17.73 30.56 -30.70
CA GLY A 28 -18.18 31.95 -30.84
C GLY A 28 -17.07 32.96 -30.51
N ARG A 29 -17.00 34.03 -31.31
CA ARG A 29 -16.01 35.12 -31.30
C ARG A 29 -16.27 36.19 -30.22
N GLY A 30 -15.19 36.85 -29.77
CA GLY A 30 -15.17 38.23 -29.21
C GLY A 30 -13.96 38.46 -28.29
N LYS A 31 -12.77 38.87 -28.77
CA LYS A 31 -12.21 40.22 -29.02
C LYS A 31 -12.09 41.19 -27.82
N THR A 32 -10.81 41.54 -27.55
CA THR A 32 -10.21 42.80 -27.00
C THR A 32 -10.37 43.10 -25.50
N THR A 33 -9.36 43.54 -24.71
CA THR A 33 -8.27 44.50 -25.00
C THR A 33 -7.11 44.40 -23.98
N GLN A 34 -5.88 44.68 -24.42
CA GLN A 34 -4.67 44.90 -23.61
C GLN A 34 -4.64 46.29 -22.95
N ARG A 35 -3.92 46.44 -21.83
CA ARG A 35 -2.98 47.57 -21.63
C ARG A 35 -1.88 47.24 -20.61
N SER A 36 -0.72 47.81 -20.86
CA SER A 36 0.62 47.52 -20.34
C SER A 36 1.16 48.56 -19.35
N GLN A 37 2.35 48.24 -18.81
CA GLN A 37 3.42 49.11 -18.26
C GLN A 37 3.23 49.65 -16.84
N ALA A 38 4.27 49.97 -16.06
CA ALA A 38 5.69 49.61 -15.89
C ALA A 38 6.19 50.62 -14.82
N GLY A 39 7.15 50.26 -13.95
CA GLY A 39 7.85 51.26 -13.13
C GLY A 39 8.43 50.77 -11.80
N ASN A 40 9.68 50.33 -11.83
CA ASN A 40 10.64 50.26 -10.71
C ASN A 40 11.44 51.61 -10.69
N PRO A 41 12.53 51.84 -9.91
CA PRO A 41 13.03 51.28 -8.64
C PRO A 41 13.58 52.39 -7.68
N HIS A 42 14.22 51.99 -6.56
CA HIS A 42 15.44 52.54 -5.89
C HIS A 42 15.36 52.25 -4.37
N LEU A 43 16.41 52.03 -3.56
CA LEU A 43 17.81 51.57 -3.64
C LEU A 43 18.34 51.59 -2.18
N LEU A 44 19.52 50.99 -1.93
CA LEU A 44 20.43 51.08 -0.75
C LEU A 44 20.35 49.87 0.21
N SER A 45 21.24 48.87 0.20
CA SER A 45 22.71 48.83 0.41
C SER A 45 23.20 49.40 1.75
N SER A 46 23.74 48.54 2.64
CA SER A 46 25.11 48.70 3.18
C SER A 46 25.59 47.52 4.05
N ARG A 47 26.67 46.89 3.57
CA ARG A 47 27.94 46.47 4.21
C ARG A 47 28.02 45.44 5.38
N ARG A 48 28.79 44.41 5.01
CA ARG A 48 29.61 43.46 5.79
C ARG A 48 30.53 44.10 6.85
N ARG A 49 30.79 43.35 7.93
CA ARG A 49 32.08 43.34 8.64
C ARG A 49 32.61 41.91 8.70
N LEU A 50 33.83 41.73 8.19
CA LEU A 50 34.70 40.58 8.39
C LEU A 50 35.72 40.98 9.47
N LEU A 51 36.01 40.08 10.40
CA LEU A 51 37.28 40.10 11.14
C LEU A 51 37.92 38.71 11.03
N ASN A 52 39.13 38.71 10.48
CA ASN A 52 40.07 37.61 10.45
C ASN A 52 40.72 37.42 11.83
N LEU A 53 41.01 36.18 12.20
CA LEU A 53 42.21 35.85 12.99
C LEU A 53 42.82 34.55 12.46
N HIS A 54 44.04 34.69 11.95
CA HIS A 54 44.97 33.62 11.63
C HIS A 54 45.56 33.04 12.92
N CYS A 55 45.76 31.72 12.96
CA CYS A 55 46.83 31.13 13.75
C CYS A 55 47.41 29.93 13.01
N SER A 56 48.70 30.01 12.67
CA SER A 56 49.51 29.00 12.02
C SER A 56 50.44 28.40 13.06
N CYS A 57 50.52 27.07 13.15
CA CYS A 57 51.63 26.36 13.75
C CYS A 57 51.79 24.97 13.10
N ARG A 58 52.94 24.75 12.46
CA ARG A 58 53.53 23.43 12.14
C ARG A 58 54.75 23.23 13.04
N PRO A 59 55.12 21.98 13.36
CA PRO A 59 56.43 21.53 12.89
C PRO A 59 56.50 20.07 12.41
N ARG A 60 57.45 19.85 11.47
CA ARG A 60 58.38 18.71 11.24
C ARG A 60 57.90 17.30 11.64
N GLY A 61 57.92 16.26 10.80
CA GLY A 61 58.73 15.98 9.61
C GLY A 61 59.54 14.70 9.85
N TRP A 62 59.00 13.53 9.49
CA TRP A 62 59.74 12.27 9.35
C TRP A 62 59.39 11.66 7.98
N ARG A 63 60.42 11.39 7.17
CA ARG A 63 60.32 10.80 5.82
C ARG A 63 60.39 9.28 5.93
N VAL A 64 59.50 8.57 5.24
CA VAL A 64 59.55 7.12 5.00
C VAL A 64 59.43 6.94 3.48
N PRO A 65 60.26 6.11 2.81
CA PRO A 65 60.22 5.96 1.35
C PRO A 65 58.99 5.17 0.87
N PRO A 66 58.53 5.37 -0.38
CA PRO A 66 57.27 4.80 -0.86
C PRO A 66 57.47 3.37 -1.40
N MET A 67 56.71 2.41 -0.86
CA MET A 67 56.39 1.19 -1.60
C MET A 67 55.16 1.48 -2.46
N VAL A 68 55.36 1.45 -3.77
CA VAL A 68 54.31 1.63 -4.77
C VAL A 68 53.56 0.30 -4.91
N ALA A 69 52.39 0.19 -4.26
CA ALA A 69 51.40 -0.83 -4.56
C ALA A 69 50.26 -0.16 -5.36
N PRO A 70 49.80 -0.72 -6.49
CA PRO A 70 48.72 -0.13 -7.25
C PRO A 70 47.40 -0.38 -6.51
N LEU A 71 46.88 0.64 -5.82
CA LEU A 71 45.48 0.66 -5.39
C LEU A 71 44.62 0.85 -6.65
N SER A 72 44.13 -0.26 -7.19
CA SER A 72 42.97 -0.25 -8.09
C SER A 72 41.75 0.19 -7.28
N LEU A 73 41.49 1.50 -7.21
CA LEU A 73 40.20 2.03 -6.77
C LEU A 73 39.16 1.65 -7.83
N LEU A 74 38.46 0.53 -7.64
CA LEU A 74 37.10 0.39 -8.16
C LEU A 74 36.22 1.32 -7.30
N ALA A 75 36.09 2.57 -7.73
CA ALA A 75 35.00 3.42 -7.29
C ALA A 75 33.71 2.78 -7.81
N ALA A 76 33.03 2.00 -6.98
CA ALA A 76 31.65 1.63 -7.21
C ALA A 76 30.86 2.93 -7.34
N LEU A 77 30.45 3.29 -8.55
CA LEU A 77 29.45 4.31 -8.76
C LEU A 77 28.18 3.84 -8.03
N LEU A 78 27.94 4.36 -6.83
CA LEU A 78 26.58 4.58 -6.39
C LEU A 78 26.00 5.59 -7.38
N ALA A 79 25.24 5.10 -8.36
CA ALA A 79 24.29 5.92 -9.07
C ALA A 79 23.26 6.40 -8.04
N VAL A 80 23.55 7.51 -7.37
CA VAL A 80 22.52 8.35 -6.78
C VAL A 80 21.79 8.92 -7.99
N VAL A 81 20.66 8.30 -8.36
CA VAL A 81 19.75 8.86 -9.35
C VAL A 81 19.33 10.22 -8.80
N HIS A 82 19.84 11.29 -9.41
CA HIS A 82 19.37 12.64 -9.14
C HIS A 82 17.97 12.79 -9.74
N VAL A 83 17.00 12.74 -8.83
CA VAL A 83 15.58 13.02 -8.99
C VAL A 83 15.38 14.24 -9.90
N HIS A 84 14.80 14.01 -11.08
CA HIS A 84 14.23 15.08 -11.90
C HIS A 84 12.76 15.23 -11.51
N GLY A 85 12.43 16.34 -10.83
CA GLY A 85 11.10 16.66 -10.33
C GLY A 85 10.77 15.95 -9.01
N ALA A 86 10.30 16.69 -8.00
CA ALA A 86 9.79 16.06 -6.78
C ALA A 86 8.57 15.21 -7.17
N ASP A 87 8.71 13.88 -7.14
CA ASP A 87 7.59 12.97 -7.33
C ASP A 87 6.51 13.31 -6.29
N ALA A 88 5.25 13.32 -6.72
CA ALA A 88 4.16 13.75 -5.85
C ALA A 88 3.84 12.71 -4.77
N LEU A 89 4.24 11.46 -5.00
CA LEU A 89 4.13 10.38 -4.04
C LEU A 89 5.49 9.95 -3.52
N SER A 90 5.53 9.72 -2.21
CA SER A 90 6.68 9.08 -1.57
C SER A 90 6.61 7.56 -1.72
N GLY A 91 7.76 6.89 -1.58
CA GLY A 91 7.86 5.44 -1.62
C GLY A 91 8.16 4.88 -3.01
N TYR A 92 7.62 3.70 -3.29
CA TYR A 92 7.85 2.96 -4.53
C TYR A 92 6.55 2.83 -5.31
N GLN A 93 6.57 3.21 -6.59
CA GLN A 93 5.49 2.96 -7.54
C GLN A 93 6.05 2.09 -8.66
N ILE A 94 5.78 0.79 -8.64
CA ILE A 94 6.42 -0.20 -9.49
C ILE A 94 5.44 -0.71 -10.54
N ASN A 95 5.81 -0.55 -11.81
CA ASN A 95 5.12 -1.13 -12.96
C ASN A 95 5.74 -2.48 -13.30
N CYS A 96 5.02 -3.56 -12.99
CA CYS A 96 5.56 -4.91 -13.10
C CYS A 96 5.63 -5.35 -14.56
N GLY A 97 6.76 -5.95 -14.94
CA GLY A 97 7.03 -6.35 -16.33
C GLY A 97 7.29 -5.21 -17.32
N ALA A 98 7.35 -3.95 -16.87
CA ALA A 98 7.63 -2.83 -17.76
C ALA A 98 9.11 -2.79 -18.18
N GLY A 99 9.36 -2.46 -19.45
CA GLY A 99 10.71 -2.27 -19.99
C GLY A 99 11.32 -0.89 -19.72
N GLY A 100 10.56 0.04 -19.13
CA GLY A 100 11.02 1.40 -18.87
C GLY A 100 10.03 2.20 -18.03
N GLU A 101 10.49 3.36 -17.56
CA GLU A 101 9.73 4.26 -16.70
C GLU A 101 8.51 4.85 -17.41
N ARG A 102 7.44 5.09 -16.65
CA ARG A 102 6.20 5.71 -17.13
C ARG A 102 5.76 6.79 -16.16
N VAL A 103 5.38 7.94 -16.67
CA VAL A 103 4.80 9.03 -15.84
C VAL A 103 3.29 9.05 -16.04
N VAL A 104 2.54 8.98 -14.95
CA VAL A 104 1.08 9.07 -14.92
C VAL A 104 0.69 10.24 -14.03
N GLY A 105 0.17 11.31 -14.63
CA GLY A 105 -0.04 12.57 -13.92
C GLY A 105 1.30 13.14 -13.43
N ASN A 106 1.46 13.21 -12.10
CA ASN A 106 2.68 13.66 -11.40
C ASN A 106 3.39 12.52 -10.64
N VAL A 107 3.07 11.26 -10.97
CA VAL A 107 3.63 10.06 -10.35
C VAL A 107 4.51 9.30 -11.33
N THR A 108 5.74 8.98 -10.93
CA THR A 108 6.67 8.17 -11.73
C THR A 108 6.59 6.70 -11.36
N TRP A 109 6.25 5.88 -12.33
CA TRP A 109 6.24 4.42 -12.20
C TRP A 109 7.53 3.83 -12.76
N VAL A 110 8.29 3.13 -11.91
CA VAL A 110 9.58 2.53 -12.27
C VAL A 110 9.42 1.05 -12.67
N PRO A 111 10.30 0.51 -13.53
CA PRO A 111 10.30 -0.91 -13.84
C PRO A 111 10.69 -1.75 -12.62
N ASP A 112 10.25 -2.99 -12.61
CA ASP A 112 10.30 -3.86 -11.44
C ASP A 112 11.61 -4.66 -11.27
N GLY A 113 12.44 -4.72 -12.31
CA GLY A 113 13.68 -5.49 -12.35
C GLY A 113 14.64 -5.30 -11.16
N PRO A 114 14.81 -4.10 -10.58
CA PRO A 114 15.64 -3.91 -9.39
C PRO A 114 15.13 -4.63 -8.12
N PHE A 115 13.85 -5.02 -8.09
CA PHE A 115 13.17 -5.51 -6.89
C PHE A 115 12.84 -7.01 -6.96
N VAL A 116 12.97 -7.64 -8.13
CA VAL A 116 12.64 -9.07 -8.35
C VAL A 116 13.69 -9.74 -9.23
N ARG A 117 14.06 -10.97 -8.88
CA ARG A 117 15.14 -11.72 -9.56
C ARG A 117 14.67 -12.68 -10.65
N VAL A 118 13.40 -13.07 -10.62
CA VAL A 118 12.84 -14.16 -11.43
C VAL A 118 11.49 -13.75 -12.04
N GLY A 119 10.86 -14.67 -12.76
CA GLY A 119 9.60 -14.43 -13.46
C GLY A 119 9.81 -13.80 -14.84
N SER A 120 8.74 -13.80 -15.61
CA SER A 120 8.70 -13.34 -16.98
C SER A 120 7.77 -12.14 -17.11
N ALA A 121 8.12 -11.20 -17.99
CA ALA A 121 7.26 -10.07 -18.30
C ALA A 121 6.30 -10.42 -19.44
N ALA A 122 5.07 -9.91 -19.37
CA ALA A 122 4.11 -9.98 -20.47
C ALA A 122 3.46 -8.61 -20.69
N ALA A 123 3.19 -8.28 -21.96
CA ALA A 123 2.31 -7.18 -22.30
C ALA A 123 0.85 -7.64 -22.13
N VAL A 124 0.01 -6.78 -21.59
CA VAL A 124 -1.41 -7.08 -21.42
C VAL A 124 -2.18 -6.58 -22.65
N PRO A 125 -3.03 -7.41 -23.26
CA PRO A 125 -3.91 -6.99 -24.34
C PRO A 125 -4.73 -5.76 -23.94
N SER A 126 -4.93 -4.83 -24.88
CA SER A 126 -5.80 -3.68 -24.65
C SER A 126 -7.24 -4.15 -24.42
N PRO A 127 -7.98 -3.54 -23.48
CA PRO A 127 -9.36 -3.92 -23.20
C PRO A 127 -10.23 -3.76 -24.47
N PRO A 128 -11.17 -4.69 -24.72
CA PRO A 128 -12.13 -4.56 -25.81
C PRO A 128 -12.93 -3.26 -25.66
N GLY A 129 -13.11 -2.50 -26.74
CA GLY A 129 -13.91 -1.26 -26.73
C GLY A 129 -13.11 0.04 -26.62
N GLY A 130 -11.78 -0.01 -26.53
CA GLY A 130 -10.94 1.19 -26.66
C GLY A 130 -10.91 2.12 -25.43
N GLY A 131 -11.42 1.66 -24.28
CA GLY A 131 -11.22 2.32 -22.99
C GLY A 131 -9.73 2.46 -22.66
N GLY A 132 -9.33 3.62 -22.15
CA GLY A 132 -7.93 3.87 -21.80
C GLY A 132 -7.48 3.01 -20.62
N MET A 133 -6.52 2.10 -20.85
CA MET A 133 -5.89 1.34 -19.78
C MET A 133 -4.81 2.19 -19.08
N PRO A 134 -4.82 2.31 -17.74
CA PRO A 134 -3.75 2.97 -17.01
C PRO A 134 -2.39 2.36 -17.38
N PRO A 135 -1.34 3.17 -17.64
CA PRO A 135 -0.06 2.66 -18.13
C PRO A 135 0.60 1.58 -17.26
N MET A 136 0.39 1.65 -15.94
CA MET A 136 0.87 0.65 -14.98
C MET A 136 0.16 -0.71 -15.04
N LEU A 137 -0.91 -0.83 -15.83
CA LEU A 137 -1.64 -2.09 -16.06
C LEU A 137 -1.37 -2.69 -17.45
N SER A 138 -0.58 -2.00 -18.28
CA SER A 138 -0.26 -2.43 -19.65
C SER A 138 0.78 -3.55 -19.74
N SER A 139 1.44 -3.85 -18.63
CA SER A 139 2.35 -4.97 -18.49
C SER A 139 2.13 -5.65 -17.14
N LEU A 140 2.60 -6.87 -17.02
CA LEU A 140 2.67 -7.60 -15.77
C LEU A 140 3.90 -8.49 -15.72
N ARG A 141 4.25 -8.94 -14.51
CA ARG A 141 5.20 -10.03 -14.30
C ARG A 141 4.45 -11.26 -13.82
N TYR A 142 4.73 -12.40 -14.43
CA TYR A 142 4.18 -13.70 -14.05
C TYR A 142 5.26 -14.70 -13.68
N PHE A 143 4.90 -15.71 -12.88
CA PHE A 143 5.84 -16.67 -12.31
C PHE A 143 5.44 -18.11 -12.67
N PRO A 144 6.01 -18.66 -13.76
CA PRO A 144 5.60 -19.97 -14.30
C PRO A 144 6.26 -21.18 -13.63
N ASP A 145 7.26 -20.98 -12.77
CA ASP A 145 7.95 -22.07 -12.09
C ASP A 145 7.04 -22.72 -11.04
N ALA A 146 6.43 -23.85 -11.39
CA ALA A 146 5.55 -24.58 -10.50
C ALA A 146 6.28 -25.36 -9.39
N SER A 147 7.62 -25.48 -9.48
CA SER A 147 8.42 -26.14 -8.43
C SER A 147 8.74 -25.20 -7.26
N ALA A 148 8.72 -23.90 -7.52
CA ALA A 148 8.91 -22.85 -6.54
C ALA A 148 7.73 -22.73 -5.57
N ARG A 149 8.02 -22.49 -4.29
CA ARG A 149 6.96 -22.34 -3.28
C ARG A 149 6.45 -20.91 -3.12
N LYS A 150 7.22 -19.91 -3.57
CA LYS A 150 6.83 -18.49 -3.65
C LYS A 150 7.80 -17.68 -4.51
N HIS A 151 7.39 -16.49 -4.93
CA HIS A 151 8.24 -15.51 -5.58
C HIS A 151 8.07 -14.16 -4.94
N CYS A 152 9.18 -13.49 -4.60
CA CYS A 152 9.17 -12.29 -3.77
C CYS A 152 9.81 -11.10 -4.47
N TYR A 153 9.14 -9.96 -4.37
CA TYR A 153 9.73 -8.64 -4.44
C TYR A 153 10.40 -8.31 -3.11
N VAL A 154 11.57 -7.70 -3.16
CA VAL A 154 12.32 -7.26 -1.99
C VAL A 154 12.72 -5.81 -2.18
N LEU A 155 12.11 -4.93 -1.38
CA LEU A 155 12.28 -3.48 -1.50
C LEU A 155 13.06 -2.95 -0.30
N PRO A 156 13.99 -1.99 -0.49
CA PRO A 156 14.59 -1.30 0.64
C PRO A 156 13.53 -0.61 1.51
N ALA A 157 13.73 -0.62 2.82
CA ALA A 157 12.81 -0.03 3.79
C ALA A 157 13.56 0.53 4.99
N ALA A 158 12.98 1.55 5.63
CA ALA A 158 13.45 2.08 6.90
C ALA A 158 13.00 1.14 8.03
N ARG A 159 13.95 0.82 8.92
CA ARG A 159 13.68 -0.12 10.01
C ARG A 159 12.66 0.46 10.97
N LYS A 160 11.64 -0.34 11.32
CA LYS A 160 10.49 0.04 12.16
C LYS A 160 9.56 1.10 11.55
N ALA A 161 9.77 1.53 10.31
CA ALA A 161 8.79 2.36 9.63
C ALA A 161 7.57 1.51 9.21
N THR A 162 6.42 2.15 9.15
CA THR A 162 5.17 1.54 8.71
C THR A 162 4.91 1.90 7.25
N TYR A 163 4.38 0.96 6.49
CA TYR A 163 4.14 1.09 5.06
C TYR A 163 2.73 0.65 4.73
N LEU A 164 2.05 1.42 3.86
CA LEU A 164 0.95 0.92 3.06
C LEU A 164 1.53 0.18 1.86
N VAL A 165 1.15 -1.08 1.69
CA VAL A 165 1.50 -1.90 0.54
C VAL A 165 0.25 -2.15 -0.27
N ARG A 166 0.26 -1.79 -1.55
CA ARG A 166 -0.81 -2.09 -2.49
C ARG A 166 -0.30 -2.99 -3.61
N THR A 167 -0.97 -4.12 -3.82
CA THR A 167 -0.76 -4.99 -4.97
C THR A 167 -1.94 -4.83 -5.92
N THR A 168 -1.67 -4.68 -7.21
CA THR A 168 -2.71 -4.55 -8.24
C THR A 168 -2.54 -5.64 -9.30
N TYR A 169 -3.65 -6.25 -9.69
CA TYR A 169 -3.73 -7.40 -10.57
C TYR A 169 -4.72 -7.12 -11.70
N TYR A 170 -4.20 -6.97 -12.91
CA TYR A 170 -4.99 -6.91 -14.13
C TYR A 170 -4.60 -8.09 -15.02
N TYR A 171 -5.46 -9.11 -15.09
CA TYR A 171 -5.17 -10.35 -15.80
C TYR A 171 -5.15 -10.15 -17.32
N GLY A 172 -6.19 -9.53 -17.87
CA GLY A 172 -6.32 -9.20 -19.30
C GLY A 172 -6.13 -10.37 -20.29
N GLY A 173 -6.15 -11.62 -19.83
CA GLY A 173 -5.89 -12.80 -20.66
C GLY A 173 -4.45 -12.89 -21.19
N PHE A 174 -3.46 -12.38 -20.43
CA PHE A 174 -2.07 -12.26 -20.90
C PHE A 174 -1.42 -13.58 -21.36
N ASP A 175 -1.86 -14.72 -20.83
CA ASP A 175 -1.37 -16.06 -21.15
C ASP A 175 -2.28 -16.83 -22.14
N GLY A 176 -3.33 -16.17 -22.65
CA GLY A 176 -4.32 -16.77 -23.53
C GLY A 176 -5.33 -17.69 -22.82
N GLY A 177 -5.33 -17.76 -21.49
CA GLY A 177 -6.26 -18.57 -20.71
C GLY A 177 -7.61 -17.88 -20.46
N ASP A 178 -8.69 -18.66 -20.37
CA ASP A 178 -10.04 -18.14 -20.15
C ASP A 178 -10.32 -17.72 -18.69
N LYS A 179 -9.50 -18.18 -17.74
CA LYS A 179 -9.71 -17.94 -16.30
C LYS A 179 -8.42 -17.48 -15.63
N PRO A 180 -8.46 -16.39 -14.84
CA PRO A 180 -7.29 -15.97 -14.08
C PRO A 180 -6.91 -17.02 -13.03
N PRO A 181 -5.62 -17.14 -12.69
CA PRO A 181 -5.14 -17.97 -11.60
C PRO A 181 -5.61 -17.43 -10.24
N VAL A 182 -5.88 -18.35 -9.31
CA VAL A 182 -6.05 -18.05 -7.89
C VAL A 182 -4.77 -18.44 -7.16
N PHE A 183 -4.24 -17.54 -6.33
CA PHE A 183 -2.95 -17.74 -5.64
C PHE A 183 -2.89 -16.89 -4.36
N ASP A 184 -1.93 -17.16 -3.48
CA ASP A 184 -1.76 -16.40 -2.24
C ASP A 184 -0.78 -15.24 -2.41
N GLN A 185 -1.00 -14.17 -1.64
CA GLN A 185 -0.01 -13.12 -1.40
C GLN A 185 0.46 -13.12 0.05
N ILE A 186 1.73 -12.77 0.23
CA ILE A 186 2.47 -12.89 1.48
C ILE A 186 3.26 -11.60 1.69
N ILE A 187 3.31 -11.09 2.92
CA ILE A 187 4.10 -9.92 3.29
C ILE A 187 4.93 -10.22 4.53
N GLU A 188 6.25 -9.99 4.46
CA GLU A 188 7.18 -10.24 5.59
C GLU A 188 7.01 -11.63 6.24
N GLY A 189 6.83 -12.68 5.42
CA GLY A 189 6.62 -14.06 5.90
C GLY A 189 5.23 -14.35 6.49
N THR A 190 4.31 -13.39 6.46
CA THR A 190 2.91 -13.56 6.89
C THR A 190 2.01 -13.73 5.66
N ARG A 191 1.21 -14.80 5.61
CA ARG A 191 0.16 -14.93 4.58
C ARG A 191 -0.84 -13.78 4.77
N TRP A 192 -0.98 -12.96 3.73
CA TRP A 192 -1.81 -11.77 3.77
C TRP A 192 -3.24 -12.08 3.32
N SER A 193 -3.41 -12.56 2.08
CA SER A 193 -4.71 -12.98 1.55
C SER A 193 -4.56 -13.88 0.33
N GLU A 194 -5.69 -14.45 -0.13
CA GLU A 194 -5.79 -15.02 -1.47
C GLU A 194 -6.08 -13.90 -2.50
N VAL A 195 -5.53 -14.05 -3.69
CA VAL A 195 -5.79 -13.24 -4.88
C VAL A 195 -6.68 -14.04 -5.82
N ASP A 196 -7.89 -13.53 -6.03
CA ASP A 196 -8.85 -14.08 -7.00
C ASP A 196 -9.47 -12.92 -7.79
N THR A 197 -9.09 -12.80 -9.06
CA THR A 197 -9.52 -11.70 -9.92
C THR A 197 -10.65 -12.08 -10.87
N ALA A 198 -11.29 -13.26 -10.71
CA ALA A 198 -12.24 -13.77 -11.71
C ALA A 198 -13.43 -12.84 -11.96
N ALA A 199 -14.04 -12.31 -10.88
CA ALA A 199 -15.20 -11.43 -10.98
C ALA A 199 -14.87 -10.07 -11.64
N ASP A 200 -13.66 -9.56 -11.42
CA ASP A 200 -13.24 -8.28 -11.98
C ASP A 200 -12.76 -8.44 -13.41
N TYR A 201 -12.06 -9.53 -13.71
CA TYR A 201 -11.72 -9.91 -15.08
C TYR A 201 -12.97 -10.03 -15.96
N ALA A 202 -14.04 -10.66 -15.45
CA ALA A 202 -15.31 -10.75 -16.17
C ALA A 202 -15.95 -9.38 -16.48
N ARG A 203 -15.54 -8.33 -15.76
CA ARG A 203 -15.98 -6.93 -15.95
C ARG A 203 -14.91 -6.07 -16.65
N GLY A 204 -13.80 -6.67 -17.10
CA GLY A 204 -12.66 -5.95 -17.68
C GLY A 204 -11.92 -5.05 -16.68
N ARG A 205 -12.01 -5.35 -15.38
CA ARG A 205 -11.45 -4.54 -14.28
C ARG A 205 -10.20 -5.16 -13.66
N ALA A 206 -9.38 -4.32 -13.05
CA ALA A 206 -8.26 -4.76 -12.20
C ALA A 206 -8.74 -4.90 -10.76
N THR A 207 -8.13 -5.83 -10.02
CA THR A 207 -8.35 -5.98 -8.57
C THR A 207 -7.14 -5.46 -7.82
N TYR A 208 -7.34 -4.75 -6.71
CA TYR A 208 -6.26 -4.36 -5.82
C TYR A 208 -6.50 -4.80 -4.38
N PHE A 209 -5.41 -4.94 -3.63
CA PHE A 209 -5.40 -5.29 -2.22
C PHE A 209 -4.48 -4.31 -1.50
N GLU A 210 -4.83 -3.95 -0.26
CA GLU A 210 -4.00 -3.08 0.58
C GLU A 210 -3.73 -3.69 1.96
N ALA A 211 -2.48 -3.60 2.39
CA ALA A 211 -2.06 -3.94 3.74
C ALA A 211 -1.26 -2.80 4.35
N VAL A 212 -1.34 -2.66 5.67
CA VAL A 212 -0.43 -1.82 6.45
C VAL A 212 0.44 -2.72 7.31
N VAL A 213 1.75 -2.60 7.13
CA VAL A 213 2.75 -3.43 7.80
C VAL A 213 3.91 -2.58 8.31
N ARG A 214 4.57 -3.05 9.37
CA ARG A 214 5.81 -2.45 9.87
C ARG A 214 7.01 -3.26 9.38
N ALA A 215 7.96 -2.58 8.74
CA ALA A 215 9.21 -3.20 8.32
C ALA A 215 10.04 -3.60 9.54
N THR A 216 10.38 -4.89 9.63
CA THR A 216 11.16 -5.42 10.77
C THR A 216 12.67 -5.23 10.58
N GLY A 217 13.11 -5.24 9.31
CA GLY A 217 14.48 -5.09 8.86
C GLY A 217 14.73 -3.80 8.06
N ARG A 218 15.71 -3.83 7.17
CA ARG A 218 16.01 -2.75 6.21
C ARG A 218 15.34 -2.97 4.85
N GLN A 219 14.41 -3.92 4.80
CA GLN A 219 13.70 -4.32 3.60
C GLN A 219 12.27 -4.68 3.98
N VAL A 220 11.39 -4.64 2.99
CA VAL A 220 10.06 -5.23 3.03
C VAL A 220 9.93 -6.22 1.87
N SER A 221 9.39 -7.39 2.16
CA SER A 221 9.17 -8.45 1.17
C SER A 221 7.70 -8.62 0.87
N VAL A 222 7.34 -8.65 -0.42
CA VAL A 222 5.99 -8.92 -0.92
C VAL A 222 6.07 -10.08 -1.89
N CYS A 223 5.43 -11.19 -1.57
CA CYS A 223 5.52 -12.42 -2.34
C CYS A 223 4.16 -12.88 -2.85
N VAL A 224 4.19 -13.62 -3.94
CA VAL A 224 3.06 -14.41 -4.44
C VAL A 224 3.42 -15.90 -4.40
N ALA A 225 2.44 -16.75 -4.11
CA ALA A 225 2.64 -18.18 -3.96
C ALA A 225 1.47 -18.97 -4.53
N ARG A 226 1.78 -20.07 -5.22
CA ARG A 226 0.76 -21.00 -5.68
C ARG A 226 0.04 -21.61 -4.48
N ASN A 227 -1.27 -21.82 -4.60
CA ASN A 227 -2.10 -22.50 -3.61
C ASN A 227 -2.91 -23.63 -4.28
N ALA A 228 -3.78 -24.30 -3.52
CA ALA A 228 -4.59 -25.41 -4.03
C ALA A 228 -5.54 -25.00 -5.19
N GLY A 229 -5.87 -23.71 -5.31
CA GLY A 229 -6.65 -23.15 -6.41
C GLY A 229 -5.84 -22.80 -7.66
N THR A 230 -4.51 -22.84 -7.62
CA THR A 230 -3.67 -22.50 -8.77
C THR A 230 -3.56 -23.67 -9.76
N ALA A 231 -4.25 -23.57 -10.89
CA ALA A 231 -4.19 -24.60 -11.94
C ALA A 231 -2.75 -24.85 -12.44
N PRO A 232 -2.34 -26.09 -12.77
CA PRO A 232 -0.98 -26.41 -13.19
C PRO A 232 -0.46 -25.60 -14.39
N THR A 233 -1.36 -25.16 -15.26
CA THR A 233 -1.06 -24.40 -16.49
C THR A 233 -1.11 -22.89 -16.31
N SER A 234 -1.52 -22.39 -15.14
CA SER A 234 -1.64 -20.95 -14.86
C SER A 234 -0.54 -20.49 -13.89
N SER A 235 -0.22 -19.19 -13.92
CA SER A 235 0.92 -18.63 -13.18
C SER A 235 0.51 -17.47 -12.30
N PRO A 236 0.88 -17.42 -11.00
CA PRO A 236 0.75 -16.20 -10.21
C PRO A 236 1.38 -15.02 -10.94
N PHE A 237 0.77 -13.85 -10.83
CA PHE A 237 1.22 -12.65 -11.54
C PHE A 237 1.00 -11.39 -10.69
N ILE A 238 1.62 -10.27 -11.05
CA ILE A 238 1.37 -8.95 -10.48
C ILE A 238 1.53 -7.89 -11.58
N SER A 239 0.65 -6.89 -11.61
CA SER A 239 0.67 -5.80 -12.59
C SER A 239 1.34 -4.56 -12.03
N ALA A 240 1.01 -4.19 -10.79
CA ALA A 240 1.62 -3.05 -10.11
C ALA A 240 1.82 -3.31 -8.62
N LEU A 241 2.88 -2.71 -8.07
CA LEU A 241 3.21 -2.76 -6.64
C LEU A 241 3.52 -1.35 -6.15
N GLU A 242 2.76 -0.90 -5.16
CA GLU A 242 3.02 0.36 -4.46
C GLU A 242 3.43 0.07 -3.02
N VAL A 243 4.47 0.76 -2.54
CA VAL A 243 4.94 0.68 -1.15
C VAL A 243 5.17 2.10 -0.66
N VAL A 244 4.21 2.63 0.08
CA VAL A 244 4.14 4.04 0.50
C VAL A 244 4.43 4.12 2.00
N PRO A 245 5.43 4.90 2.44
CA PRO A 245 5.68 5.09 3.87
C PRO A 245 4.50 5.84 4.52
N LEU A 246 4.12 5.40 5.71
CA LEU A 246 3.12 6.08 6.53
C LEU A 246 3.80 6.82 7.67
N ASP A 247 3.19 7.93 8.07
CA ASP A 247 3.60 8.66 9.28
C ASP A 247 3.35 7.81 10.53
N ASP A 248 4.18 8.02 11.56
CA ASP A 248 4.11 7.28 12.82
C ASP A 248 2.76 7.42 13.54
N SER A 249 1.98 8.47 13.26
CA SER A 249 0.64 8.63 13.81
C SER A 249 -0.38 7.71 13.13
N VAL A 250 -0.21 7.41 11.84
CA VAL A 250 -1.23 6.73 11.04
C VAL A 250 -1.36 5.27 11.46
N TYR A 251 -2.58 4.88 11.88
CA TYR A 251 -2.91 3.57 12.47
C TYR A 251 -2.09 3.17 13.72
N ASN A 252 -1.51 4.13 14.47
CA ASN A 252 -0.70 3.88 15.67
C ASN A 252 -1.43 3.21 16.85
N SER A 253 -2.76 3.04 16.77
CA SER A 253 -3.54 2.24 17.72
C SER A 253 -3.35 0.73 17.54
N THR A 254 -2.73 0.30 16.45
CA THR A 254 -2.41 -1.11 16.17
C THR A 254 -1.00 -1.46 16.65
N ASP A 255 -0.86 -2.57 17.37
CA ASP A 255 0.45 -3.15 17.65
C ASP A 255 1.03 -3.84 16.40
N PHE A 256 1.73 -3.06 15.58
CA PHE A 256 2.38 -3.58 14.38
C PHE A 256 3.57 -4.52 14.65
N SER A 257 3.92 -4.79 15.91
CA SER A 257 4.88 -5.85 16.23
C SER A 257 4.25 -7.24 16.26
N SER A 258 2.93 -7.30 16.40
CA SER A 258 2.13 -8.54 16.50
C SER A 258 1.10 -8.68 15.37
N TYR A 259 0.70 -7.56 14.75
CA TYR A 259 -0.37 -7.51 13.76
C TYR A 259 -0.01 -6.72 12.51
N ALA A 260 -0.65 -7.05 11.40
CA ALA A 260 -0.81 -6.20 10.23
C ALA A 260 -2.27 -5.74 10.12
N LEU A 261 -2.53 -4.71 9.34
CA LEU A 261 -3.89 -4.36 8.93
C LEU A 261 -4.08 -4.73 7.46
N SER A 262 -5.24 -5.27 7.13
CA SER A 262 -5.62 -5.56 5.76
C SER A 262 -6.91 -4.83 5.42
N THR A 263 -6.87 -3.90 4.46
CA THR A 263 -8.04 -3.08 4.13
C THR A 263 -9.17 -3.94 3.56
N ILE A 264 -10.39 -3.76 4.08
CA ILE A 264 -11.61 -4.48 3.66
C ILE A 264 -12.64 -3.54 3.06
N ALA A 265 -12.81 -2.35 3.66
CA ALA A 265 -13.59 -1.28 3.08
C ALA A 265 -12.93 0.07 3.39
N ARG A 266 -12.84 0.98 2.41
CA ARG A 266 -12.53 2.39 2.65
C ARG A 266 -13.40 3.20 1.71
N HIS A 267 -14.39 3.87 2.27
CA HIS A 267 -15.43 4.52 1.49
C HIS A 267 -15.67 5.95 1.89
N SER A 268 -15.91 6.80 0.89
CA SER A 268 -16.50 8.12 1.04
C SER A 268 -17.99 8.04 0.76
N PHE A 269 -18.81 8.47 1.71
CA PHE A 269 -20.27 8.44 1.62
C PHE A 269 -20.83 9.68 0.93
N GLY A 270 -21.94 9.48 0.21
CA GLY A 270 -22.61 10.56 -0.52
C GLY A 270 -21.87 11.06 -1.76
N HIS A 271 -20.76 10.44 -2.11
CA HIS A 271 -20.03 10.71 -3.34
C HIS A 271 -20.50 9.75 -4.45
N ASP A 272 -20.72 10.28 -5.64
CA ASP A 272 -21.09 9.59 -6.88
C ASP A 272 -19.97 9.63 -7.93
N ALA A 273 -18.84 10.25 -7.59
CA ALA A 273 -17.67 10.42 -8.43
C ALA A 273 -16.70 9.22 -8.38
N SER A 274 -15.60 9.30 -9.14
CA SER A 274 -14.51 8.32 -9.10
C SER A 274 -13.89 8.19 -7.70
N VAL A 275 -13.16 7.07 -7.49
CA VAL A 275 -12.33 6.84 -6.31
C VAL A 275 -11.51 8.09 -5.96
N LEU A 276 -11.64 8.57 -4.73
CA LEU A 276 -10.80 9.67 -4.23
C LEU A 276 -9.42 9.08 -3.87
N SER A 277 -8.37 9.64 -4.46
CA SER A 277 -6.98 9.20 -4.33
C SER A 277 -6.02 10.36 -4.61
N HIS A 278 -4.71 10.15 -4.46
CA HIS A 278 -3.71 11.16 -4.82
C HIS A 278 -3.55 11.26 -6.35
N PRO A 279 -3.32 12.47 -6.93
CA PRO A 279 -3.18 13.79 -6.30
C PRO A 279 -4.50 14.54 -6.08
N ASP A 280 -5.60 14.05 -6.66
CA ASP A 280 -6.83 14.83 -6.80
C ASP A 280 -7.55 15.11 -5.48
N ALA A 281 -7.44 14.20 -4.50
CA ALA A 281 -8.11 14.31 -3.19
C ALA A 281 -7.22 14.78 -2.04
N GLY A 282 -5.92 15.01 -2.29
CA GLY A 282 -4.97 15.46 -1.25
C GLY A 282 -4.63 14.39 -0.19
N ASP A 283 -4.84 13.09 -0.47
CA ASP A 283 -4.38 12.02 0.43
C ASP A 283 -2.86 11.86 0.32
N GLU A 284 -2.14 12.18 1.39
CA GLU A 284 -0.66 12.09 1.46
C GLU A 284 -0.14 10.66 1.30
N PHE A 285 -0.98 9.65 1.54
CA PHE A 285 -0.62 8.23 1.53
C PHE A 285 -1.19 7.48 0.32
N ASN A 286 -1.77 8.20 -0.63
CA ASN A 286 -2.45 7.65 -1.81
C ASN A 286 -3.50 6.58 -1.50
N ARG A 287 -4.16 6.60 -0.33
CA ARG A 287 -5.22 5.61 -0.05
C ARG A 287 -6.40 5.81 -0.98
N TYR A 288 -7.06 4.71 -1.33
CA TYR A 288 -8.25 4.74 -2.16
C TYR A 288 -9.50 4.79 -1.30
N TRP A 289 -10.31 5.81 -1.54
CA TRP A 289 -11.63 5.99 -0.92
C TRP A 289 -12.69 5.80 -2.00
N GLU A 290 -13.35 4.66 -1.95
CA GLU A 290 -14.37 4.32 -2.93
C GLU A 290 -15.70 5.01 -2.61
N PRO A 291 -16.44 5.50 -3.62
CA PRO A 291 -17.78 6.03 -3.39
C PRO A 291 -18.70 4.93 -2.87
N TYR A 292 -19.50 5.25 -1.85
CA TYR A 292 -20.58 4.37 -1.40
C TYR A 292 -21.88 5.16 -1.18
N SER A 293 -22.97 4.55 -1.63
CA SER A 293 -24.33 5.03 -1.44
C SER A 293 -25.26 3.82 -1.28
N ASP A 294 -26.17 3.90 -0.31
CA ASP A 294 -27.24 2.92 -0.07
C ASP A 294 -28.63 3.52 -0.23
N GLY A 295 -28.72 4.68 -0.90
CA GLY A 295 -29.97 5.42 -1.11
C GLY A 295 -30.31 6.40 0.01
N ALA A 296 -29.50 6.50 1.07
CA ALA A 296 -29.67 7.53 2.10
C ALA A 296 -29.55 8.96 1.50
N PRO A 297 -30.31 9.94 2.04
CA PRO A 297 -30.17 11.34 1.67
C PRO A 297 -28.73 11.85 1.78
N VAL A 298 -28.28 12.61 0.81
CA VAL A 298 -26.93 13.19 0.75
C VAL A 298 -26.96 14.67 1.12
N VAL A 299 -25.95 15.10 1.86
CA VAL A 299 -25.71 16.51 2.20
C VAL A 299 -24.30 16.93 1.80
N GLU A 300 -24.15 18.22 1.50
CA GLU A 300 -22.86 18.84 1.18
C GLU A 300 -22.42 19.74 2.33
N SER A 301 -21.13 19.69 2.64
CA SER A 301 -20.50 20.44 3.72
C SER A 301 -20.17 21.86 3.28
N GLN A 302 -20.58 22.84 4.10
CA GLN A 302 -20.32 24.27 3.89
C GLN A 302 -19.03 24.75 4.58
N GLY A 303 -18.24 23.84 5.15
CA GLY A 303 -16.97 24.12 5.79
C GLY A 303 -15.95 23.02 5.52
N SER A 304 -14.68 23.35 5.67
CA SER A 304 -13.57 22.41 5.52
C SER A 304 -13.12 21.85 6.87
N VAL A 305 -12.47 20.68 6.82
CA VAL A 305 -11.71 20.14 7.94
C VAL A 305 -10.23 20.07 7.58
N ALA A 306 -9.36 20.28 8.55
CA ALA A 306 -7.94 20.07 8.35
C ALA A 306 -7.61 18.57 8.54
N PRO A 307 -7.04 17.87 7.55
CA PRO A 307 -6.62 16.47 7.70
C PRO A 307 -5.76 16.21 8.94
N ALA A 308 -4.87 17.15 9.28
CA ALA A 308 -3.99 17.08 10.45
C ALA A 308 -4.73 17.11 11.81
N ALA A 309 -6.03 17.46 11.85
CA ALA A 309 -6.84 17.37 13.05
C ALA A 309 -7.17 15.91 13.42
N PHE A 310 -6.99 14.98 12.49
CA PHE A 310 -7.20 13.55 12.69
C PHE A 310 -5.86 12.82 12.65
N TRP A 311 -5.66 11.92 13.60
CA TRP A 311 -4.38 11.24 13.80
C TRP A 311 -3.96 10.33 12.64
N ASN A 312 -4.92 9.82 11.86
CA ASN A 312 -4.69 9.05 10.64
C ASN A 312 -4.95 9.84 9.34
N LYS A 313 -5.09 11.17 9.47
CA LYS A 313 -5.08 12.15 8.37
C LYS A 313 -5.90 11.75 7.12
N PRO A 314 -7.20 11.48 7.22
CA PRO A 314 -8.04 11.28 6.04
C PRO A 314 -7.99 12.54 5.14
N PRO A 315 -8.11 12.39 3.81
CA PRO A 315 -8.12 13.54 2.89
C PRO A 315 -9.33 14.43 3.17
N GLU A 316 -9.17 15.75 3.04
CA GLU A 316 -10.26 16.72 3.27
C GLU A 316 -11.51 16.40 2.44
N ASP A 317 -11.29 15.92 1.21
CA ASP A 317 -12.35 15.67 0.24
C ASP A 317 -13.39 14.65 0.71
N VAL A 318 -13.05 13.71 1.59
CA VAL A 318 -14.03 12.75 2.10
C VAL A 318 -15.11 13.42 2.95
N PHE A 319 -14.86 14.62 3.48
CA PHE A 319 -15.80 15.37 4.28
C PHE A 319 -16.70 16.32 3.47
N ARG A 320 -16.44 16.50 2.17
CA ARG A 320 -17.24 17.41 1.31
C ARG A 320 -18.70 16.99 1.21
N ARG A 321 -18.96 15.69 1.28
CA ARG A 321 -20.32 15.12 1.28
C ARG A 321 -20.45 14.07 2.36
N GLY A 322 -21.70 13.76 2.69
CA GLY A 322 -22.03 12.69 3.63
C GLY A 322 -23.47 12.27 3.46
N VAL A 323 -23.82 11.14 4.05
CA VAL A 323 -25.20 10.64 4.12
C VAL A 323 -25.82 11.04 5.45
N THR A 324 -27.11 11.36 5.44
CA THR A 324 -27.86 11.88 6.59
C THR A 324 -29.24 11.24 6.69
N ALA A 325 -29.88 11.38 7.85
CA ALA A 325 -31.33 11.18 7.99
C ALA A 325 -32.05 12.51 8.27
N SER A 326 -33.39 12.50 8.21
CA SER A 326 -34.20 13.65 8.60
C SER A 326 -34.06 13.94 10.11
N ARG A 327 -34.48 15.13 10.52
CA ARG A 327 -34.43 15.52 11.94
C ARG A 327 -35.28 14.57 12.79
N GLY A 328 -34.66 13.96 13.79
CA GLY A 328 -35.32 13.01 14.70
C GLY A 328 -35.29 11.55 14.22
N ASP A 329 -34.94 11.32 12.96
CA ASP A 329 -34.86 9.98 12.39
C ASP A 329 -33.48 9.36 12.62
N THR A 330 -33.47 8.05 12.86
CA THR A 330 -32.27 7.23 12.93
C THR A 330 -31.72 6.99 11.53
N LEU A 331 -30.39 7.15 11.35
CA LEU A 331 -29.71 6.73 10.13
C LEU A 331 -29.21 5.30 10.30
N GLU A 332 -29.54 4.42 9.37
CA GLU A 332 -29.01 3.05 9.31
C GLU A 332 -28.28 2.84 7.98
N LEU A 333 -27.06 2.31 8.03
CA LEU A 333 -26.23 2.02 6.86
C LEU A 333 -25.77 0.56 6.89
N GLN A 334 -25.98 -0.17 5.80
CA GLN A 334 -25.51 -1.55 5.64
C GLN A 334 -24.10 -1.57 5.04
N TRP A 335 -23.10 -1.34 5.90
CA TRP A 335 -21.73 -1.14 5.47
C TRP A 335 -20.73 -2.01 6.27
N PRO A 336 -19.76 -2.67 5.60
CA PRO A 336 -19.56 -2.70 4.15
C PRO A 336 -20.62 -3.56 3.41
N PRO A 337 -20.71 -3.45 2.06
CA PRO A 337 -21.71 -4.22 1.30
C PRO A 337 -21.53 -5.73 1.44
N ALA A 338 -20.27 -6.19 1.43
CA ALA A 338 -19.95 -7.60 1.52
C ALA A 338 -19.96 -8.10 2.97
N PRO A 339 -20.42 -9.34 3.21
CA PRO A 339 -20.36 -9.94 4.54
C PRO A 339 -18.91 -10.18 4.97
N LEU A 340 -18.66 -10.02 6.27
CA LEU A 340 -17.34 -10.13 6.87
C LEU A 340 -17.09 -11.54 7.44
N PRO A 341 -15.86 -12.08 7.37
CA PRO A 341 -15.51 -13.21 8.21
C PRO A 341 -15.57 -12.84 9.69
N LYS A 342 -15.63 -13.85 10.54
CA LYS A 342 -15.46 -13.65 11.97
C LYS A 342 -14.01 -13.29 12.29
N ALA A 343 -13.75 -12.02 12.60
CA ALA A 343 -12.43 -11.53 12.96
C ALA A 343 -12.52 -10.25 13.82
N SER A 344 -11.36 -9.72 14.22
CA SER A 344 -11.26 -8.39 14.80
C SER A 344 -10.87 -7.39 13.72
N TYR A 345 -11.43 -6.18 13.81
CA TYR A 345 -11.28 -5.14 12.80
C TYR A 345 -10.88 -3.82 13.43
N TYR A 346 -9.96 -3.14 12.77
CA TYR A 346 -9.82 -1.71 12.91
C TYR A 346 -11.01 -1.06 12.18
N LEU A 347 -11.84 -0.32 12.89
CA LEU A 347 -12.99 0.42 12.36
C LEU A 347 -12.77 1.90 12.64
N ALA A 348 -12.89 2.75 11.63
CA ALA A 348 -12.92 4.20 11.79
C ALA A 348 -14.10 4.83 11.06
N LEU A 349 -14.80 5.76 11.72
CA LEU A 349 -15.97 6.46 11.23
C LEU A 349 -15.72 7.97 11.28
N TYR A 350 -16.05 8.68 10.20
CA TYR A 350 -15.75 10.10 10.02
C TYR A 350 -17.02 10.93 9.89
N PHE A 351 -17.04 12.04 10.62
CA PHE A 351 -18.22 12.88 10.77
C PHE A 351 -17.87 14.36 10.67
N GLN A 352 -18.74 15.18 10.09
CA GLN A 352 -18.67 16.63 10.11
C GLN A 352 -20.09 17.20 10.01
N ASP A 353 -20.38 18.22 10.82
CA ASP A 353 -21.61 18.98 10.62
C ASP A 353 -21.52 19.76 9.30
N ASN A 354 -22.44 19.50 8.38
CA ASN A 354 -22.38 20.00 7.02
C ASN A 354 -22.81 21.48 6.87
N ARG A 355 -23.26 22.15 7.93
CA ARG A 355 -23.70 23.56 7.89
C ARG A 355 -22.51 24.53 7.95
N ALA A 356 -22.75 25.81 7.67
CA ALA A 356 -21.74 26.86 7.81
C ALA A 356 -21.14 26.89 9.23
N PRO A 357 -19.81 27.09 9.38
CA PRO A 357 -19.15 27.22 10.68
C PRO A 357 -19.84 28.24 11.59
N SER A 358 -20.35 27.78 12.73
CA SER A 358 -21.08 28.59 13.70
C SER A 358 -21.14 27.87 15.06
N PRO A 359 -21.23 28.61 16.19
CA PRO A 359 -21.50 28.02 17.50
C PRO A 359 -22.80 27.20 17.58
N LEU A 360 -23.71 27.36 16.61
CA LEU A 360 -24.99 26.64 16.53
C LEU A 360 -24.96 25.47 15.52
N SER A 361 -23.83 25.25 14.86
CA SER A 361 -23.63 24.17 13.90
C SER A 361 -23.04 22.93 14.58
N TRP A 362 -23.90 22.26 15.34
CA TRP A 362 -23.61 21.01 16.03
C TRP A 362 -24.80 20.03 15.97
N ARG A 363 -24.53 18.74 16.15
CA ARG A 363 -25.55 17.70 16.33
C ARG A 363 -25.05 16.62 17.27
N VAL A 364 -25.97 15.96 17.97
CA VAL A 364 -25.65 14.90 18.92
C VAL A 364 -26.39 13.62 18.57
N PHE A 365 -25.68 12.51 18.52
CA PHE A 365 -26.26 11.19 18.27
C PHE A 365 -25.41 10.06 18.89
N ASP A 366 -26.05 8.94 19.17
CA ASP A 366 -25.38 7.69 19.55
C ASP A 366 -24.94 6.94 18.29
N VAL A 367 -23.86 6.18 18.39
CA VAL A 367 -23.31 5.34 17.32
C VAL A 367 -23.32 3.90 17.80
N ALA A 368 -23.94 3.02 17.04
CA ALA A 368 -23.95 1.58 17.27
C ALA A 368 -23.49 0.82 16.03
N VAL A 369 -22.82 -0.31 16.25
CA VAL A 369 -22.38 -1.23 15.21
C VAL A 369 -22.97 -2.60 15.54
N ASN A 370 -23.78 -3.15 14.64
CA ASN A 370 -24.55 -4.39 14.85
C ASN A 370 -25.37 -4.37 16.15
N GLY A 371 -25.97 -3.20 16.47
CA GLY A 371 -26.77 -3.00 17.67
C GLY A 371 -25.96 -2.88 18.97
N GLN A 372 -24.64 -3.05 18.93
CA GLN A 372 -23.76 -2.84 20.06
C GLN A 372 -23.32 -1.37 20.11
N ALA A 373 -23.35 -0.77 21.31
CA ALA A 373 -22.95 0.61 21.49
C ALA A 373 -21.45 0.79 21.16
N PHE A 374 -21.16 1.64 20.17
CA PHE A 374 -19.81 2.02 19.78
C PHE A 374 -19.39 3.32 20.44
N PHE A 375 -20.30 4.29 20.50
CA PHE A 375 -20.13 5.55 21.23
C PHE A 375 -21.50 6.14 21.58
N ALA A 376 -21.63 6.74 22.76
CA ALA A 376 -22.87 7.41 23.19
C ALA A 376 -22.65 8.93 23.27
N GLY A 377 -23.62 9.70 22.77
CA GLY A 377 -23.62 11.16 22.83
C GLY A 377 -22.51 11.81 22.01
N LEU A 378 -22.21 11.32 20.81
CA LEU A 378 -21.22 11.94 19.93
C LEU A 378 -21.70 13.34 19.54
N ASN A 379 -20.96 14.37 19.95
CA ASN A 379 -21.22 15.75 19.55
C ASN A 379 -20.36 16.10 18.33
N VAL A 380 -20.99 16.22 17.16
CA VAL A 380 -20.34 16.55 15.90
C VAL A 380 -20.54 18.02 15.58
N SER A 381 -19.45 18.74 15.34
CA SER A 381 -19.43 20.14 14.88
C SER A 381 -18.83 20.27 13.48
N THR A 382 -18.72 21.50 12.96
CA THR A 382 -18.10 21.77 11.65
C THR A 382 -16.60 21.50 11.62
N ALA A 383 -15.94 21.35 12.79
CA ALA A 383 -14.53 20.95 12.88
C ALA A 383 -14.31 19.45 12.57
N GLY A 384 -15.39 18.67 12.54
CA GLY A 384 -15.35 17.24 12.32
C GLY A 384 -15.05 16.43 13.59
N SER A 385 -15.26 15.13 13.49
CA SER A 385 -15.01 14.16 14.55
C SER A 385 -14.73 12.80 13.94
N MET A 386 -13.94 11.99 14.64
CA MET A 386 -13.62 10.64 14.25
C MET A 386 -13.81 9.72 15.45
N LEU A 387 -14.46 8.59 15.22
CA LEU A 387 -14.49 7.48 16.17
C LEU A 387 -13.71 6.32 15.59
N TYR A 388 -13.00 5.59 16.44
CA TYR A 388 -12.31 4.38 16.02
C TYR A 388 -12.35 3.27 17.08
N GLY A 389 -12.36 2.03 16.61
CA GLY A 389 -12.15 0.84 17.40
C GLY A 389 -10.96 0.08 16.84
N ALA A 390 -9.92 -0.12 17.65
CA ALA A 390 -8.67 -0.73 17.18
C ALA A 390 -8.80 -2.24 16.87
N ALA A 391 -9.75 -2.93 17.51
CA ALA A 391 -9.97 -4.37 17.36
C ALA A 391 -11.44 -4.74 17.64
N TRP A 392 -12.36 -4.11 16.91
CA TRP A 392 -13.81 -4.35 17.03
C TRP A 392 -14.19 -5.71 16.42
N PRO A 393 -14.86 -6.62 17.15
CA PRO A 393 -15.24 -7.92 16.61
C PRO A 393 -16.43 -7.81 15.66
N LEU A 394 -16.29 -8.33 14.44
CA LEU A 394 -17.37 -8.38 13.45
C LEU A 394 -17.45 -9.76 12.78
N SER A 395 -18.63 -10.05 12.24
CA SER A 395 -18.90 -11.24 11.42
C SER A 395 -20.22 -11.04 10.67
N GLY A 396 -20.32 -11.56 9.44
CA GLY A 396 -21.52 -11.47 8.62
C GLY A 396 -21.78 -10.05 8.12
N GLN A 397 -23.04 -9.74 7.83
CA GLN A 397 -23.44 -8.39 7.42
C GLN A 397 -23.25 -7.41 8.58
N THR A 398 -22.73 -6.22 8.28
CA THR A 398 -22.52 -5.17 9.28
C THR A 398 -23.46 -4.00 9.04
N LYS A 399 -24.07 -3.52 10.13
CA LYS A 399 -24.95 -2.35 10.14
C LYS A 399 -24.40 -1.29 11.09
N ILE A 400 -24.25 -0.07 10.58
CA ILE A 400 -23.98 1.12 11.38
C ILE A 400 -25.32 1.83 11.64
N THR A 401 -25.58 2.17 12.89
CA THR A 401 -26.81 2.87 13.31
C THR A 401 -26.43 4.14 14.06
N LEU A 402 -26.94 5.28 13.59
CA LEU A 402 -26.77 6.59 14.24
C LEU A 402 -28.11 7.08 14.77
N THR A 403 -28.26 7.15 16.10
CA THR A 403 -29.52 7.49 16.75
C THR A 403 -29.47 8.93 17.28
N PRO A 404 -30.27 9.88 16.76
CA PRO A 404 -30.22 11.27 17.22
C PRO A 404 -30.63 11.40 18.69
N ALA A 405 -29.90 12.25 19.43
CA ALA A 405 -30.29 12.61 20.78
C ALA A 405 -31.54 13.51 20.76
N PRO A 406 -32.40 13.44 21.81
CA PRO A 406 -33.52 14.36 21.96
C PRO A 406 -33.07 15.82 21.87
N GLY A 407 -33.74 16.61 21.04
CA GLY A 407 -33.41 18.03 20.86
C GLY A 407 -32.27 18.32 19.89
N SER A 408 -31.65 17.31 19.25
CA SER A 408 -30.70 17.56 18.16
C SER A 408 -31.35 18.44 17.08
N PRO A 409 -30.68 19.52 16.62
CA PRO A 409 -31.29 20.48 15.70
C PRO A 409 -31.47 19.90 14.29
N VAL A 410 -30.70 18.87 13.95
CA VAL A 410 -30.67 18.18 12.65
C VAL A 410 -30.45 16.68 12.84
N GLY A 411 -30.70 15.88 11.80
CA GLY A 411 -30.46 14.44 11.82
C GLY A 411 -28.97 14.08 11.89
N PRO A 412 -28.63 12.82 12.19
CA PRO A 412 -27.24 12.35 12.19
C PRO A 412 -26.66 12.39 10.76
N VAL A 413 -25.33 12.49 10.66
CA VAL A 413 -24.59 12.50 9.39
C VAL A 413 -23.35 11.63 9.53
N ILE A 414 -22.88 11.04 8.44
CA ILE A 414 -21.57 10.38 8.35
C ILE A 414 -20.98 10.60 6.95
N ASN A 415 -19.69 10.91 6.91
CA ASN A 415 -18.98 11.33 5.70
C ASN A 415 -18.19 10.20 5.07
N ALA A 416 -17.55 9.36 5.88
CA ALA A 416 -16.70 8.29 5.40
C ALA A 416 -16.51 7.19 6.46
N ALA A 417 -15.95 6.06 6.04
CA ALA A 417 -15.54 5.00 6.95
C ALA A 417 -14.37 4.16 6.41
N GLU A 418 -13.55 3.64 7.32
CA GLU A 418 -12.50 2.66 7.06
C GLU A 418 -12.71 1.40 7.90
N LEU A 419 -12.54 0.24 7.28
CA LEU A 419 -12.59 -1.06 7.91
C LEU A 419 -11.40 -1.87 7.43
N MET A 420 -10.56 -2.29 8.36
CA MET A 420 -9.38 -3.10 8.08
C MET A 420 -9.38 -4.30 9.02
N MET A 421 -9.16 -5.50 8.49
CA MET A 421 -9.00 -6.70 9.31
C MET A 421 -7.66 -6.63 10.05
N VAL A 422 -7.68 -6.96 11.34
CA VAL A 422 -6.48 -7.11 12.15
C VAL A 422 -5.93 -8.52 11.93
N VAL A 423 -4.80 -8.62 11.25
CA VAL A 423 -4.20 -9.90 10.83
C VAL A 423 -3.01 -10.22 11.74
N PRO A 424 -3.04 -11.31 12.52
CA PRO A 424 -1.87 -11.75 13.30
C PRO A 424 -0.68 -12.06 12.39
N LEU A 425 0.51 -11.59 12.75
CA LEU A 425 1.72 -11.89 12.00
C LEU A 425 2.10 -13.38 12.15
N GLY A 426 2.56 -13.99 11.05
CA GLY A 426 2.93 -15.41 10.97
C GLY A 426 4.27 -15.77 11.62
N GLY A 427 4.89 -14.84 12.35
CA GLY A 427 6.25 -14.94 12.86
C GLY A 427 7.28 -14.44 11.84
N ARG A 428 8.56 -14.71 12.12
CA ARG A 428 9.68 -14.40 11.21
C ARG A 428 10.80 -15.42 11.34
N THR A 429 11.62 -15.58 10.31
CA THR A 429 12.88 -16.31 10.46
C THR A 429 13.84 -15.55 11.37
N HIS A 430 14.58 -16.27 12.18
CA HIS A 430 15.62 -15.70 13.02
C HIS A 430 16.65 -14.90 12.18
N PRO A 431 17.00 -13.64 12.54
CA PRO A 431 17.79 -12.77 11.67
C PRO A 431 19.16 -13.32 11.24
N ARG A 432 19.83 -14.10 12.11
CA ARG A 432 21.11 -14.73 11.75
C ARG A 432 20.92 -15.78 10.65
N ASP A 433 19.81 -16.51 10.69
CA ASP A 433 19.50 -17.55 9.72
C ASP A 433 19.15 -16.90 8.37
N VAL A 434 18.41 -15.79 8.38
CA VAL A 434 18.19 -14.96 7.17
C VAL A 434 19.51 -14.52 6.55
N ILE A 435 20.43 -13.95 7.34
CA ILE A 435 21.76 -13.52 6.85
C ILE A 435 22.54 -14.70 6.25
N GLY A 436 22.53 -15.86 6.92
CA GLY A 436 23.18 -17.07 6.43
C GLY A 436 22.60 -17.55 5.11
N MET A 437 21.28 -17.63 5.01
CA MET A 437 20.55 -18.08 3.82
C MET A 437 20.71 -17.12 2.64
N GLU A 438 20.64 -15.81 2.86
CA GLU A 438 20.92 -14.82 1.81
C GLU A 438 22.38 -14.88 1.34
N GLY A 439 23.32 -15.09 2.27
CA GLY A 439 24.73 -15.29 1.95
C GLY A 439 24.94 -16.51 1.05
N LEU A 440 24.25 -17.61 1.36
CA LEU A 440 24.27 -18.83 0.55
C LEU A 440 23.65 -18.58 -0.84
N ALA A 441 22.49 -17.94 -0.91
CA ALA A 441 21.82 -17.59 -2.16
C ALA A 441 22.67 -16.70 -3.08
N ARG A 442 23.45 -15.76 -2.51
CA ARG A 442 24.39 -14.92 -3.26
C ARG A 442 25.63 -15.69 -3.74
N GLY A 443 26.07 -16.70 -2.99
CA GLY A 443 27.24 -17.52 -3.34
C GLY A 443 26.99 -18.48 -4.50
N PHE A 444 25.73 -18.89 -4.69
CA PHE A 444 25.32 -19.78 -5.77
C PHE A 444 25.15 -19.04 -7.10
N ALA A 445 25.64 -19.65 -8.18
CA ALA A 445 25.49 -19.14 -9.54
C ALA A 445 24.03 -19.25 -10.03
N LYS A 446 23.31 -20.28 -9.59
CA LYS A 446 21.91 -20.56 -9.93
C LYS A 446 21.15 -21.08 -8.69
N PRO A 447 20.87 -20.23 -7.70
CA PRO A 447 20.02 -20.63 -6.57
C PRO A 447 18.61 -20.99 -7.07
N PRO A 448 17.85 -21.83 -6.34
CA PRO A 448 16.43 -22.05 -6.62
C PRO A 448 15.66 -20.73 -6.72
N SER A 449 14.66 -20.69 -7.60
CA SER A 449 13.97 -19.44 -7.99
C SER A 449 13.16 -18.81 -6.86
N ASP A 450 12.82 -19.58 -5.82
CA ASP A 450 12.10 -19.13 -4.63
C ASP A 450 13.01 -18.71 -3.47
N TRP A 451 14.33 -18.69 -3.66
CA TRP A 451 15.30 -18.20 -2.66
C TRP A 451 15.31 -16.66 -2.58
N SER A 452 14.16 -16.09 -2.22
CA SER A 452 13.91 -14.66 -2.00
C SER A 452 12.83 -14.48 -0.93
N GLY A 453 12.88 -13.36 -0.18
CA GLY A 453 12.01 -13.11 0.97
C GLY A 453 12.39 -13.92 2.21
N ASP A 454 11.44 -14.19 3.12
CA ASP A 454 11.72 -14.96 4.33
C ASP A 454 12.02 -16.44 4.00
N PRO A 455 13.11 -17.06 4.48
CA PRO A 455 13.48 -18.42 4.06
C PRO A 455 12.61 -19.54 4.66
N CYS A 456 11.91 -19.29 5.78
CA CYS A 456 11.10 -20.31 6.45
C CYS A 456 9.59 -20.08 6.33
N LEU A 457 9.16 -18.83 6.14
CA LEU A 457 7.78 -18.42 6.37
C LEU A 457 7.08 -17.83 5.14
N PRO A 458 5.74 -17.96 5.05
CA PRO A 458 4.86 -18.66 6.00
C PRO A 458 5.06 -20.18 5.94
N VAL A 459 4.54 -20.89 6.94
CA VAL A 459 4.59 -22.36 6.99
C VAL A 459 3.95 -22.93 5.72
N GLY A 460 4.65 -23.84 5.06
CA GLY A 460 4.27 -24.38 3.75
C GLY A 460 4.91 -23.66 2.56
N ASN A 461 5.45 -22.45 2.76
CA ASN A 461 6.11 -21.66 1.71
C ASN A 461 7.56 -21.31 2.07
N SER A 462 8.26 -22.14 2.86
CA SER A 462 9.71 -21.99 3.04
C SER A 462 10.44 -22.09 1.68
N TRP A 463 11.68 -21.68 1.59
CA TRP A 463 12.47 -21.80 0.36
C TRP A 463 12.71 -23.25 -0.03
N THR A 464 12.70 -23.57 -1.33
CA THR A 464 12.91 -24.93 -1.82
C THR A 464 14.20 -25.53 -1.27
N GLY A 465 14.11 -26.78 -0.77
CA GLY A 465 15.22 -27.45 -0.08
C GLY A 465 15.43 -27.04 1.38
N VAL A 466 14.72 -26.04 1.91
CA VAL A 466 14.89 -25.55 3.29
C VAL A 466 13.81 -26.08 4.22
N SER A 467 14.22 -26.74 5.30
CA SER A 467 13.34 -27.11 6.42
C SER A 467 13.62 -26.24 7.64
N CYS A 468 12.56 -25.92 8.37
CA CYS A 468 12.64 -25.00 9.50
C CYS A 468 11.88 -25.50 10.73
N SER A 469 12.34 -25.07 11.89
CA SER A 469 11.61 -25.23 13.14
C SER A 469 10.36 -24.36 13.17
N GLN A 470 9.34 -24.80 13.93
CA GLN A 470 8.15 -24.01 14.21
C GLN A 470 8.33 -23.18 15.48
N GLY A 471 7.78 -21.97 15.51
CA GLY A 471 7.85 -21.06 16.66
C GLY A 471 7.82 -19.60 16.23
N ALA A 472 7.81 -18.68 17.21
CA ALA A 472 7.77 -17.23 16.94
C ALA A 472 8.98 -16.74 16.13
N LEU A 473 10.14 -17.38 16.31
CA LEU A 473 11.34 -17.21 15.49
C LEU A 473 11.71 -18.55 14.86
N ALA A 474 11.37 -18.75 13.59
CA ALA A 474 11.73 -19.94 12.85
C ALA A 474 13.25 -20.03 12.68
N ARG A 475 13.81 -21.23 12.83
CA ARG A 475 15.23 -21.53 12.62
C ARG A 475 15.39 -22.47 11.43
N VAL A 476 16.42 -22.30 10.63
CA VAL A 476 16.76 -23.25 9.56
C VAL A 476 17.40 -24.48 10.20
N THR A 477 16.77 -25.65 10.02
CA THR A 477 17.21 -26.91 10.64
C THR A 477 17.78 -27.89 9.62
N ALA A 478 17.38 -27.80 8.35
CA ALA A 478 17.96 -28.59 7.29
C ALA A 478 18.02 -27.84 5.96
N LEU A 479 19.06 -28.16 5.19
CA LEU A 479 19.14 -27.86 3.77
C LEU A 479 19.13 -29.19 3.01
N ASN A 480 18.50 -29.22 1.85
CA ASN A 480 18.54 -30.33 0.92
C ASN A 480 18.78 -29.75 -0.48
N LEU A 481 20.01 -29.88 -0.95
CA LEU A 481 20.46 -29.39 -2.25
C LEU A 481 20.58 -30.51 -3.29
N THR A 482 20.03 -31.68 -3.01
CA THR A 482 20.05 -32.84 -3.92
C THR A 482 19.36 -32.49 -5.23
N ASN A 483 19.97 -32.85 -6.35
CA ASN A 483 19.49 -32.58 -7.71
C ASN A 483 19.33 -31.10 -8.09
N PHE A 484 19.79 -30.17 -7.24
CA PHE A 484 19.96 -28.78 -7.65
C PHE A 484 21.34 -28.64 -8.30
N SER A 485 21.38 -28.17 -9.55
CA SER A 485 22.63 -27.85 -10.26
C SER A 485 23.24 -26.53 -9.74
N VAL A 486 23.39 -26.43 -8.41
CA VAL A 486 23.95 -25.27 -7.71
C VAL A 486 25.47 -25.25 -7.89
N GLY A 487 25.94 -24.56 -8.92
CA GLY A 487 27.34 -24.16 -9.03
C GLY A 487 27.63 -22.93 -8.16
N GLY A 488 28.90 -22.63 -7.88
CA GLY A 488 29.31 -21.42 -7.16
C GLY A 488 30.12 -21.72 -5.90
N SER A 489 29.99 -20.86 -4.90
CA SER A 489 30.71 -20.96 -3.62
C SER A 489 29.75 -20.93 -2.43
N ILE A 490 30.14 -21.56 -1.33
CA ILE A 490 29.43 -21.48 -0.07
C ILE A 490 29.99 -20.29 0.71
N SER A 491 29.13 -19.34 1.08
CA SER A 491 29.54 -18.18 1.88
C SER A 491 29.87 -18.58 3.32
N ASP A 492 30.90 -17.98 3.91
CA ASP A 492 31.22 -18.09 5.35
C ASP A 492 30.04 -17.75 6.26
N SER A 493 29.06 -16.98 5.75
CA SER A 493 27.80 -16.67 6.44
C SER A 493 26.99 -17.92 6.80
N ILE A 494 27.27 -19.07 6.20
CA ILE A 494 26.66 -20.36 6.56
C ILE A 494 26.88 -20.71 8.04
N ALA A 495 27.98 -20.23 8.65
CA ALA A 495 28.25 -20.38 10.08
C ALA A 495 27.17 -19.73 10.98
N ASN A 496 26.32 -18.85 10.44
CA ASN A 496 25.19 -18.29 11.18
C ASN A 496 24.02 -19.26 11.34
N LEU A 497 23.95 -20.35 10.57
CA LEU A 497 22.90 -21.36 10.64
C LEU A 497 23.14 -22.32 11.82
N THR A 498 23.11 -21.82 13.06
CA THR A 498 23.55 -22.61 14.23
C THR A 498 22.59 -23.72 14.66
N ALA A 499 21.37 -23.74 14.12
CA ALA A 499 20.37 -24.77 14.39
C ALA A 499 20.35 -25.87 13.32
N ILE A 500 21.22 -25.79 12.31
CA ILE A 500 21.25 -26.77 11.23
C ILE A 500 21.77 -28.11 11.73
N SER A 501 21.07 -29.20 11.39
CA SER A 501 21.44 -30.56 11.77
C SER A 501 21.70 -31.48 10.56
N SER A 502 21.31 -31.06 9.36
CA SER A 502 21.53 -31.83 8.12
C SER A 502 21.61 -30.90 6.89
N VAL A 503 22.43 -31.27 5.90
CA VAL A 503 22.66 -30.54 4.63
C VAL A 503 22.62 -31.51 3.46
#